data_AF-A0A257GYU9-F1
#
_entry.id   AF-A0A257GYU9-F1
#
_cell.length_a   1.000
_cell.length_b   1.000
_cell.length_c   1.000
_cell.angle_alpha   90.00
_cell.angle_beta   90.00
_cell.angle_gamma   90.00
#
_symmetry.space_group_name_H-M   'P 1'
#
loop_
_entity.id
_entity.type
_entity.pdbx_description
1 polymer ?
#
loop_
_entity_poly.entity_id
_entity_poly.type
_entity_poly.pdbx_seq_one_letter_code
_entity_poly.pdbx_strand_id
1 'polypeptide(L)'
;ASEAVVARRRPAGNAFVAELPDASRAASLSTMLHQAAGTLGIAALGEAGEVVGYDPLSHHLAEDDGGSPAQVRILRPGVQVQRPDGSARVLVAALGAAV
;
A
#
# COMPACT_ATOMS: atom_id res chain seq x y z
N ALA A 1 -0.43 1.09 16.64
CA ALA A 1 0.25 -0.19 16.98
C ALA A 1 0.78 -0.92 15.74
N SER A 2 -0.04 -1.17 14.69
CA SER A 2 0.40 -1.88 13.48
C SER A 2 1.51 -1.18 12.69
N GLU A 3 1.50 0.15 12.61
CA GLU A 3 2.51 0.90 11.85
C GLU A 3 3.92 0.79 12.44
N ALA A 4 4.04 0.81 13.78
CA ALA A 4 5.31 0.59 14.48
C ALA A 4 5.87 -0.83 14.27
N VAL A 5 4.99 -1.83 14.11
CA VAL A 5 5.38 -3.22 13.82
C VAL A 5 5.86 -3.37 12.38
N VAL A 6 5.17 -2.73 11.42
CA VAL A 6 5.58 -2.73 10.01
C VAL A 6 6.89 -1.94 9.82
N ALA A 7 7.03 -0.78 10.46
CA ALA A 7 8.26 0.01 10.43
C ALA A 7 9.45 -0.77 11.00
N ARG A 8 9.26 -1.56 12.06
CA ARG A 8 10.31 -2.45 12.60
C ARG A 8 10.68 -3.61 11.67
N ARG A 9 9.75 -4.11 10.85
CA ARG A 9 10.02 -5.20 9.89
C ARG A 9 10.56 -4.72 8.54
N ARG A 10 10.40 -3.44 8.21
CA ARG A 10 10.86 -2.85 6.93
C ARG A 10 12.37 -3.06 6.66
N PRO A 11 13.28 -2.89 7.63
CA PRO A 11 14.71 -3.14 7.40
C PRO A 11 15.00 -4.61 7.08
N ALA A 12 14.33 -5.54 7.76
CA ALA A 12 14.49 -6.98 7.54
C ALA A 12 13.95 -7.41 6.16
N GLY A 13 12.84 -6.83 5.71
CA GLY A 13 12.32 -7.05 4.36
C GLY A 13 13.26 -6.53 3.28
N ASN A 14 13.83 -5.34 3.47
CA ASN A 14 14.80 -4.77 2.54
C ASN A 14 16.11 -5.57 2.48
N ALA A 15 16.60 -6.04 3.61
CA ALA A 15 17.78 -6.92 3.68
C ALA A 15 17.53 -8.25 2.97
N PHE A 16 16.37 -8.87 3.18
CA PHE A 16 16.00 -10.10 2.49
C PHE A 16 15.94 -9.92 0.96
N VAL A 17 15.37 -8.81 0.48
CA VAL A 17 15.32 -8.51 -0.96
C VAL A 17 16.72 -8.23 -1.52
N ALA A 18 17.60 -7.56 -0.76
CA ALA A 18 18.97 -7.29 -1.16
C ALA A 18 19.85 -8.56 -1.20
N GLU A 19 19.52 -9.58 -0.40
CA GLU A 19 20.17 -10.89 -0.43
C GLU A 19 19.62 -11.81 -1.53
N LEU A 20 18.55 -11.44 -2.23
CA LEU A 20 18.07 -12.22 -3.37
C LEU A 20 19.09 -12.08 -4.52
N PRO A 21 19.74 -13.18 -4.93
CA PRO A 21 20.90 -13.14 -5.82
C PRO A 21 20.54 -12.79 -7.27
N ASP A 22 19.28 -12.50 -7.57
CA ASP A 22 18.78 -12.27 -8.93
C ASP A 22 17.47 -11.46 -8.90
N ALA A 23 17.46 -10.31 -9.57
CA ALA A 23 16.28 -9.44 -9.70
C ALA A 23 15.08 -10.16 -10.33
N SER A 24 15.33 -11.16 -11.19
CA SER A 24 14.27 -12.00 -11.79
C SER A 24 13.56 -12.87 -10.75
N ARG A 25 14.28 -13.34 -9.72
CA ARG A 25 13.72 -14.11 -8.60
C ARG A 25 12.91 -13.23 -7.66
N ALA A 26 13.35 -12.00 -7.42
CA ALA A 26 12.60 -11.03 -6.63
C ALA A 26 11.27 -10.64 -7.31
N ALA A 27 11.27 -10.43 -8.63
CA ALA A 27 10.05 -10.17 -9.39
C ALA A 27 9.09 -11.37 -9.38
N SER A 28 9.63 -12.59 -9.53
CA SER A 28 8.83 -13.83 -9.46
C SER A 28 8.20 -14.02 -8.08
N LEU A 29 8.97 -13.78 -7.00
CA LEU A 29 8.46 -13.85 -5.64
C LEU A 29 7.39 -12.78 -5.38
N SER A 30 7.61 -11.54 -5.83
CA SER A 30 6.61 -10.47 -5.73
C SER A 30 5.31 -10.87 -6.42
N THR A 31 5.40 -11.45 -7.63
CA THR A 31 4.24 -11.93 -8.39
C THR A 31 3.49 -13.02 -7.62
N MET A 32 4.21 -14.01 -7.08
CA MET A 32 3.61 -15.07 -6.28
C MET A 32 2.92 -14.54 -5.02
N LEU A 33 3.52 -13.57 -4.34
CA LEU A 33 2.92 -12.93 -3.17
C LEU A 33 1.64 -12.15 -3.52
N HIS A 34 1.64 -11.41 -4.63
CA HIS A 34 0.45 -10.71 -5.11
C HIS A 34 -0.67 -11.68 -5.48
N GLN A 35 -0.34 -12.79 -6.17
CA GLN A 35 -1.31 -13.83 -6.49
C GLN A 35 -1.89 -14.48 -5.24
N ALA A 36 -1.05 -14.87 -4.28
CA ALA A 36 -1.49 -15.46 -3.03
C ALA A 36 -2.39 -14.49 -2.23
N ALA A 37 -2.01 -13.21 -2.14
CA ALA A 37 -2.82 -12.18 -1.50
C ALA A 37 -4.19 -12.00 -2.20
N GLY A 38 -4.21 -12.02 -3.53
CA GLY A 38 -5.43 -11.93 -4.33
C GLY A 38 -6.43 -13.05 -4.05
N THR A 39 -5.97 -14.28 -3.75
CA THR A 39 -6.87 -15.38 -3.36
C THR A 39 -7.63 -15.13 -2.05
N LEU A 40 -7.10 -14.24 -1.20
CA LEU A 40 -7.72 -13.79 0.04
C LEU A 40 -8.50 -12.47 -0.12
N GLY A 41 -8.66 -11.98 -1.36
CA GLY A 41 -9.30 -10.71 -1.66
C GLY A 41 -8.46 -9.48 -1.30
N ILE A 42 -7.17 -9.65 -1.00
CA ILE A 42 -6.27 -8.54 -0.68
C ILE A 42 -5.73 -7.93 -1.97
N ALA A 43 -5.86 -6.62 -2.11
CA ALA A 43 -5.46 -5.87 -3.28
C ALA A 43 -4.78 -4.54 -2.91
N ALA A 44 -4.06 -3.96 -3.87
CA ALA A 44 -3.58 -2.60 -3.77
C ALA A 44 -4.75 -1.61 -3.72
N LEU A 45 -4.55 -0.51 -3.00
CA LEU A 45 -5.45 0.65 -2.98
C LEU A 45 -4.76 1.79 -3.74
N GLY A 46 -5.20 2.00 -4.99
CA GLY A 46 -4.63 2.96 -5.93
C GLY A 46 -3.28 2.54 -6.50
N GLU A 47 -2.82 3.28 -7.51
CA GLU A 47 -1.52 3.10 -8.16
C GLU A 47 -0.58 4.28 -7.91
N ALA A 48 0.73 4.04 -7.82
CA ALA A 48 1.68 5.13 -7.65
C ALA A 48 1.63 6.12 -8.83
N GLY A 49 1.48 7.41 -8.55
CA GLY A 49 1.31 8.48 -9.52
C GLY A 49 -0.15 8.77 -9.89
N GLU A 50 -1.10 7.91 -9.53
CA GLU A 50 -2.53 8.12 -9.77
C GLU A 50 -3.04 9.33 -8.97
N VAL A 51 -3.92 10.14 -9.56
CA VAL A 51 -4.61 11.24 -8.88
C VAL A 51 -6.05 10.83 -8.64
N VAL A 52 -6.46 10.78 -7.37
CA VAL A 52 -7.78 10.32 -6.94
C VAL A 52 -8.43 11.33 -6.00
N GLY A 53 -9.74 11.24 -5.82
CA GLY A 53 -10.45 12.02 -4.80
C GLY A 53 -9.93 11.67 -3.40
N TYR A 54 -9.71 12.70 -2.57
CA TYR A 54 -9.27 12.48 -1.20
C TYR A 54 -10.40 11.88 -0.36
N ASP A 55 -10.05 10.81 0.35
CA ASP A 55 -10.86 10.17 1.37
C ASP A 55 -9.97 9.96 2.62
N PRO A 56 -10.27 10.61 3.76
CA PRO A 56 -9.45 10.51 4.96
C PRO A 56 -9.42 9.11 5.58
N LEU A 57 -10.35 8.22 5.21
CA LEU A 57 -10.33 6.82 5.66
C LEU A 57 -9.41 5.95 4.80
N SER A 58 -9.13 6.38 3.57
CA SER A 58 -8.37 5.62 2.57
C SER A 58 -6.97 6.19 2.33
N HIS A 59 -6.73 7.44 2.71
CA HIS A 59 -5.50 8.17 2.38
C HIS A 59 -4.85 8.79 3.62
N HIS A 60 -3.53 8.66 3.70
CA HIS A 60 -2.67 9.39 4.62
C HIS A 60 -1.90 10.45 3.84
N LEU A 61 -1.97 11.70 4.27
CA LEU A 61 -1.23 12.79 3.62
C LEU A 61 0.24 12.74 4.06
N ALA A 62 1.16 12.87 3.11
CA ALA A 62 2.60 12.92 3.37
C ALA A 62 3.00 14.18 4.14
N GLU A 63 2.29 15.28 3.90
CA GLU A 63 2.38 16.53 4.64
C GLU A 63 0.97 16.86 5.16
N ASP A 64 0.85 17.09 6.46
CA ASP A 64 -0.39 17.50 7.10
C ASP A 64 -0.34 19.01 7.32
N ASP A 65 -0.94 19.77 6.41
CA ASP A 65 -1.10 21.22 6.50
C ASP A 65 -2.39 21.63 7.23
N GLY A 66 -3.11 20.66 7.82
CA GLY A 66 -4.42 20.85 8.45
C GLY A 66 -5.57 21.05 7.45
N GLY A 67 -5.30 20.98 6.15
CA GLY A 67 -6.29 21.05 5.07
C GLY A 67 -6.88 19.68 4.74
N SER A 68 -8.10 19.70 4.18
CA SER A 68 -8.68 18.52 3.53
C SER A 68 -8.67 18.75 2.02
N PRO A 69 -7.63 18.29 1.29
CA PRO A 69 -7.55 18.51 -0.14
C PRO A 69 -8.71 17.81 -0.85
N ALA A 70 -9.08 18.31 -2.04
CA ALA A 70 -10.11 17.64 -2.85
C ALA A 70 -9.56 16.37 -3.50
N GLN A 71 -8.27 16.37 -3.84
CA GLN A 71 -7.59 15.29 -4.54
C GLN A 71 -6.21 15.04 -3.95
N VAL A 72 -5.73 13.81 -4.11
CA VAL A 72 -4.37 13.43 -3.76
C VAL A 72 -3.72 12.64 -4.88
N ARG A 73 -2.42 12.85 -5.07
CA ARG A 73 -1.57 11.99 -5.89
C ARG A 73 -1.01 10.87 -5.02
N ILE A 74 -1.27 9.63 -5.37
CA ILE A 74 -0.76 8.47 -4.66
C ILE A 74 0.77 8.39 -4.82
N LEU A 75 1.50 8.52 -3.72
CA LEU A 75 2.95 8.34 -3.66
C LEU A 75 3.32 6.89 -3.38
N ARG A 76 2.48 6.20 -2.60
CA ARG A 76 2.63 4.79 -2.29
C ARG A 76 1.23 4.16 -2.20
N PRO A 77 0.96 3.08 -2.96
CA PRO A 77 -0.29 2.34 -2.85
C PRO A 77 -0.59 1.93 -1.41
N GLY A 78 -1.87 1.97 -1.05
CA GLY A 78 -2.37 1.37 0.17
C GLY A 78 -2.63 -0.13 -0.03
N VAL A 79 -3.23 -0.74 0.98
CA VAL A 79 -3.69 -2.13 0.92
C VAL A 79 -5.11 -2.20 1.42
N GLN A 80 -5.97 -2.89 0.67
CA GLN A 80 -7.34 -3.17 1.06
C GLN A 80 -7.66 -4.66 0.93
N VAL A 81 -8.72 -5.09 1.62
CA VAL A 81 -9.29 -6.43 1.48
C VAL A 81 -10.75 -6.34 1.08
N GLN A 82 -11.11 -7.08 0.04
CA GLN A 82 -12.48 -7.32 -0.36
C GLN A 82 -13.07 -8.46 0.45
N ARG A 83 -14.19 -8.19 1.11
CA ARG A 83 -14.90 -9.17 1.91
C ARG A 83 -15.92 -9.94 1.04
N PRO A 84 -16.37 -11.12 1.49
CA PRO A 84 -17.37 -11.90 0.76
C PRO A 84 -18.72 -11.19 0.55
N ASP A 85 -19.04 -10.18 1.37
CA ASP A 85 -20.24 -9.35 1.26
C ASP A 85 -20.12 -8.21 0.22
N GLY A 86 -18.98 -8.11 -0.47
CA GLY A 86 -18.68 -7.08 -1.46
C GLY A 86 -18.15 -5.77 -0.86
N SER A 87 -18.07 -5.65 0.46
CA SER A 87 -17.48 -4.47 1.11
C SER A 87 -15.95 -4.50 1.07
N ALA A 88 -15.35 -3.31 1.02
CA ALA A 88 -13.90 -3.12 1.11
C ALA A 88 -13.51 -2.69 2.53
N ARG A 89 -12.36 -3.17 3.01
CA ARG A 89 -11.71 -2.63 4.22
C ARG A 89 -10.29 -2.21 3.89
N VAL A 90 -9.97 -0.95 4.16
CA VAL A 90 -8.59 -0.46 4.13
C VAL A 90 -7.81 -1.07 5.29
N LEU A 91 -6.72 -1.78 4.96
CA LEU A 91 -5.77 -2.35 5.93
C LEU A 91 -4.60 -1.39 6.16
N VAL A 92 -4.16 -0.72 5.09
CA VAL A 92 -3.12 0.30 5.09
C VAL A 92 -3.58 1.42 4.17
N ALA A 93 -3.69 2.64 4.70
CA ALA A 93 -4.03 3.80 3.88
C ALA A 93 -2.94 4.07 2.83
N ALA A 94 -3.35 4.51 1.64
CA ALA A 94 -2.42 4.94 0.62
C ALA A 94 -1.74 6.24 1.05
N LEU A 95 -0.44 6.39 0.79
CA LEU A 95 0.26 7.64 1.05
C LEU A 95 0.01 8.58 -0.13
N GLY A 96 -0.53 9.76 0.13
CA GLY A 96 -0.84 10.75 -0.90
C GLY A 96 -0.17 12.09 -0.65
N ALA A 97 0.07 12.85 -1.72
CA ALA A 97 0.35 14.28 -1.66
C ALA A 97 -0.88 15.06 -2.15
N ALA A 98 -1.24 16.15 -1.48
CA ALA A 98 -2.27 17.06 -1.97
C ALA A 98 -1.93 17.56 -3.39
N VAL A 99 -2.97 17.73 -4.22
CA VAL A 99 -2.87 18.22 -5.60
C VAL A 99 -3.57 19.56 -5.72
#